data_AF-A0A9E3PPP9-F1
#
_entry.id   AF-A0A9E3PPP9-F1
#
_cell.length_a   1.000
_cell.length_b   1.000
_cell.length_c   1.000
_cell.angle_alpha   90.00
_cell.angle_beta   90.00
_cell.angle_gamma   90.00
#
_symmetry.space_group_name_H-M   'P 1'
#
loop_
_entity.id
_entity.type
_entity.pdbx_description
1 polymer ?
#
loop_
_entity_poly.entity_id
_entity_poly.type
_entity_poly.pdbx_seq_one_letter_code
_entity_poly.pdbx_strand_id
1 'polypeptide(L)'
;MADDDPKRATLNKLALLRTRAVDDWELSSLLAMMRDADPGVRDWATFALAARDDDSQEVRQALLERAGDSDFDAKSEALWGLARRRDTRALPLLVASLEGDQIGILFIEAAAYFARSELLPALEGLRDWWDLDTALLEEALARCKGLSVPGGKTWDLVPANDRTSPQS
;
A
#
# COMPACT_ATOMS: atom_id res chain seq x y z
N MET A 1 2.63 4.29 28.41
CA MET A 1 3.62 3.45 27.71
C MET A 1 3.06 3.29 26.31
N ALA A 2 3.61 4.04 25.35
CA ALA A 2 3.11 4.04 23.98
C ALA A 2 3.34 2.64 23.39
N ASP A 3 2.26 2.06 22.89
CA ASP A 3 2.21 0.75 22.26
C ASP A 3 2.54 0.95 20.78
N ASP A 4 3.82 0.90 20.47
CA ASP A 4 4.43 1.33 19.20
C ASP A 4 4.45 0.20 18.15
N ASP A 5 3.46 -0.71 18.20
CA ASP A 5 3.35 -1.82 17.24
C ASP A 5 2.63 -1.35 15.96
N PRO A 6 3.32 -1.26 14.81
CA PRO A 6 2.71 -0.83 13.55
C PRO A 6 1.53 -1.73 13.14
N LYS A 7 1.55 -3.01 13.52
CA LYS A 7 0.43 -3.94 13.27
C LYS A 7 -0.81 -3.56 14.06
N ARG A 8 -0.65 -3.07 15.31
CA ARG A 8 -1.76 -2.54 16.12
C ARG A 8 -2.32 -1.24 15.55
N ALA A 9 -1.49 -0.39 14.98
CA ALA A 9 -1.95 0.85 14.33
C ALA A 9 -2.85 0.57 13.10
N THR A 10 -2.44 -0.29 12.18
CA THR A 10 -3.24 -0.67 10.99
C THR A 10 -4.51 -1.46 11.36
N LEU A 11 -4.43 -2.38 12.34
CA LEU A 11 -5.60 -3.11 12.85
C LEU A 11 -6.61 -2.17 13.52
N ASN A 12 -6.14 -1.12 14.23
CA ASN A 12 -7.00 -0.10 14.81
C ASN A 12 -7.65 0.78 13.72
N LYS A 13 -6.93 1.10 12.64
CA LYS A 13 -7.50 1.86 11.51
C LYS A 13 -8.61 1.08 10.80
N LEU A 14 -8.40 -0.20 10.50
CA LEU A 14 -9.43 -1.08 9.95
C LEU A 14 -10.60 -1.30 10.91
N ALA A 15 -10.34 -1.39 12.22
CA ALA A 15 -11.40 -1.49 13.23
C ALA A 15 -12.22 -0.19 13.37
N LEU A 16 -11.59 0.99 13.28
CA LEU A 16 -12.27 2.29 13.28
C LEU A 16 -13.15 2.47 12.03
N LEU A 17 -12.70 2.01 10.85
CA LEU A 17 -13.52 1.94 9.64
C LEU A 17 -14.74 1.00 9.76
N ARG A 18 -14.76 0.08 10.74
CA ARG A 18 -15.96 -0.73 11.03
C ARG A 18 -16.96 -0.01 11.93
N THR A 19 -16.54 1.05 12.63
CA THR A 19 -17.44 1.88 13.47
C THR A 19 -18.10 3.02 12.69
N ARG A 20 -17.54 3.37 11.52
CA ARG A 20 -18.13 4.27 10.51
C ARG A 20 -17.65 3.77 9.16
N ALA A 21 -18.54 3.25 8.32
CA ALA A 21 -18.12 2.55 7.10
C ALA A 21 -17.35 3.52 6.18
N VAL A 22 -16.30 3.04 5.51
CA VAL A 22 -15.58 3.80 4.46
C VAL A 22 -16.55 4.31 3.39
N ASP A 23 -17.67 3.62 3.22
CA ASP A 23 -18.75 3.94 2.29
C ASP A 23 -19.70 5.03 2.78
N ASP A 24 -19.61 5.43 4.05
CA ASP A 24 -20.37 6.56 4.59
C ASP A 24 -19.73 7.91 4.20
N TRP A 25 -18.51 7.89 3.65
CA TRP A 25 -17.78 9.10 3.27
C TRP A 25 -17.87 9.28 1.76
N GLU A 26 -18.51 10.37 1.35
CA GLU A 26 -18.57 10.77 -0.06
C GLU A 26 -17.16 10.91 -0.64
N LEU A 27 -16.96 10.40 -1.86
CA LEU A 27 -15.66 10.45 -2.56
C LEU A 27 -15.09 11.88 -2.58
N SER A 28 -15.93 12.88 -2.88
CA SER A 28 -15.55 14.29 -2.91
C SER A 28 -15.04 14.80 -1.56
N SER A 29 -15.57 14.27 -0.44
CA SER A 29 -15.13 14.63 0.90
C SER A 29 -13.75 14.06 1.20
N LEU A 30 -13.52 12.78 0.87
CA LEU A 30 -12.20 12.15 1.00
C LEU A 30 -11.13 12.88 0.19
N LEU A 31 -11.44 13.20 -1.07
CA LEU A 31 -10.53 13.94 -1.95
C LEU A 31 -10.17 15.33 -1.41
N ALA A 32 -11.12 16.01 -0.76
CA ALA A 32 -10.86 17.29 -0.10
C ALA A 32 -9.94 17.11 1.12
N MET A 33 -10.20 16.11 1.96
CA MET A 33 -9.41 15.84 3.17
C MET A 33 -7.97 15.37 2.88
N MET A 34 -7.73 14.72 1.74
CA MET A 34 -6.37 14.39 1.30
C MET A 34 -5.49 15.62 1.03
N ARG A 35 -6.06 16.83 1.03
CA ARG A 35 -5.34 18.11 0.88
C ARG A 35 -5.30 18.94 2.17
N ASP A 36 -5.76 18.38 3.28
CA ASP A 36 -5.75 19.06 4.57
C ASP A 36 -4.31 19.38 5.02
N ALA A 37 -4.15 20.47 5.78
CA ALA A 37 -2.86 20.84 6.33
C ALA A 37 -2.40 19.85 7.42
N ASP A 38 -3.34 19.25 8.14
CA ASP A 38 -3.08 18.26 9.18
C ASP A 38 -2.68 16.91 8.56
N PRO A 39 -1.48 16.37 8.86
CA PRO A 39 -1.02 15.10 8.30
C PRO A 39 -1.87 13.91 8.74
N GLY A 40 -2.44 13.92 9.94
CA GLY A 40 -3.33 12.86 10.41
C GLY A 40 -4.63 12.82 9.63
N VAL A 41 -5.20 13.99 9.28
CA VAL A 41 -6.38 14.06 8.39
C VAL A 41 -6.06 13.50 7.01
N ARG A 42 -4.88 13.85 6.46
CA ARG A 42 -4.44 13.33 5.16
C ARG A 42 -4.21 11.82 5.18
N ASP A 43 -3.54 11.30 6.19
CA ASP A 43 -3.32 9.86 6.41
C ASP A 43 -4.67 9.12 6.42
N TRP A 44 -5.59 9.53 7.30
CA TRP A 44 -6.91 8.90 7.40
C TRP A 44 -7.70 8.93 6.10
N ALA A 45 -7.71 10.07 5.40
CA ALA A 45 -8.40 10.19 4.13
C ALA A 45 -7.75 9.33 3.03
N THR A 46 -6.42 9.27 3.01
CA THR A 46 -5.65 8.48 2.04
C THR A 46 -5.85 6.99 2.28
N PHE A 47 -5.79 6.54 3.53
CA PHE A 47 -6.08 5.16 3.92
C PHE A 47 -7.51 4.76 3.51
N ALA A 48 -8.50 5.58 3.86
CA ALA A 48 -9.89 5.33 3.50
C ALA A 48 -10.05 5.25 1.97
N LEU A 49 -9.47 6.17 1.20
CA LEU A 49 -9.54 6.12 -0.26
C LEU A 49 -8.80 4.91 -0.84
N ALA A 50 -7.60 4.60 -0.34
CA ALA A 50 -6.79 3.47 -0.75
C ALA A 50 -7.53 2.15 -0.51
N ALA A 51 -8.27 2.05 0.59
CA ALA A 51 -9.06 0.89 1.01
C ALA A 51 -10.22 0.57 0.07
N ARG A 52 -10.87 1.58 -0.52
CA ARG A 52 -12.03 1.45 -1.42
C ARG A 52 -11.73 0.62 -2.67
N ASP A 53 -12.77 0.00 -3.21
CA ASP A 53 -12.70 -0.73 -4.50
C ASP A 53 -12.85 0.17 -5.72
N ASP A 54 -13.19 1.46 -5.53
CA ASP A 54 -13.21 2.44 -6.61
C ASP A 54 -11.81 2.62 -7.22
N ASP A 55 -11.74 2.45 -8.53
CA ASP A 55 -10.53 2.52 -9.35
C ASP A 55 -10.64 3.55 -10.49
N SER A 56 -11.34 4.64 -10.22
CA SER A 56 -11.42 5.77 -11.16
C SER A 56 -10.09 6.50 -11.35
N GLN A 57 -9.97 7.21 -12.46
CA GLN A 57 -8.79 8.05 -12.74
C GLN A 57 -8.58 9.13 -11.67
N GLU A 58 -9.67 9.67 -11.10
CA GLU A 58 -9.64 10.66 -10.03
C GLU A 58 -9.02 10.08 -8.75
N VAL A 59 -9.44 8.86 -8.36
CA VAL A 59 -8.87 8.14 -7.22
C VAL A 59 -7.38 7.88 -7.43
N ARG A 60 -7.01 7.34 -8.61
CA ARG A 60 -5.60 7.08 -8.94
C ARG A 60 -4.76 8.35 -8.90
N GLN A 61 -5.28 9.46 -9.40
CA GLN A 61 -4.57 10.73 -9.41
C GLN A 61 -4.37 11.29 -8.00
N ALA A 62 -5.40 11.24 -7.15
CA ALA A 62 -5.31 11.68 -5.77
C ALA A 62 -4.32 10.85 -4.95
N LEU A 63 -4.33 9.52 -5.12
CA LEU A 63 -3.34 8.65 -4.49
C LEU A 63 -1.93 8.95 -5.03
N LEU A 64 -1.75 9.18 -6.34
CA LEU A 64 -0.45 9.52 -6.90
C LEU A 64 0.10 10.84 -6.34
N GLU A 65 -0.76 11.83 -6.09
CA GLU A 65 -0.37 13.06 -5.40
C GLU A 65 0.12 12.80 -3.98
N ARG A 66 -0.53 11.87 -3.24
CA ARG A 66 -0.13 11.50 -1.87
C ARG A 66 1.06 10.54 -1.80
N ALA A 67 1.37 9.82 -2.87
CA ALA A 67 2.58 8.99 -2.94
C ALA A 67 3.88 9.82 -2.83
N GLY A 68 3.80 11.14 -2.97
CA GLY A 68 4.89 12.09 -2.69
C GLY A 68 4.71 12.91 -1.40
N ASP A 69 3.80 12.54 -0.50
CA ASP A 69 3.54 13.31 0.73
C ASP A 69 4.79 13.38 1.62
N SER A 70 4.93 14.46 2.39
CA SER A 70 5.98 14.56 3.41
C SER A 70 5.67 13.69 4.63
N ASP A 71 4.39 13.44 4.89
CA ASP A 71 3.94 12.55 5.95
C ASP A 71 4.15 11.07 5.55
N PHE A 72 4.76 10.31 6.44
CA PHE A 72 5.15 8.92 6.21
C PHE A 72 3.93 8.01 6.03
N ASP A 73 2.93 8.13 6.91
CA ASP A 73 1.77 7.28 6.90
C ASP A 73 0.94 7.53 5.64
N ALA A 74 0.61 8.80 5.34
CA ALA A 74 -0.12 9.17 4.14
C ALA A 74 0.58 8.68 2.84
N LYS A 75 1.91 8.79 2.77
CA LYS A 75 2.69 8.27 1.64
C LYS A 75 2.57 6.76 1.50
N SER A 76 2.72 6.03 2.61
CA SER A 76 2.69 4.57 2.60
C SER A 76 1.32 4.02 2.19
N GLU A 77 0.24 4.65 2.67
CA GLU A 77 -1.14 4.32 2.30
C GLU A 77 -1.43 4.58 0.83
N ALA A 78 -0.92 5.69 0.30
CA ALA A 78 -1.06 6.03 -1.11
C ALA A 78 -0.39 5.00 -2.02
N LEU A 79 0.86 4.63 -1.71
CA LEU A 79 1.61 3.64 -2.49
C LEU A 79 0.97 2.26 -2.42
N TRP A 80 0.46 1.87 -1.26
CA TRP A 80 -0.30 0.63 -1.09
C TRP A 80 -1.59 0.63 -1.93
N GLY A 81 -2.36 1.72 -1.88
CA GLY A 81 -3.57 1.89 -2.69
C GLY A 81 -3.32 1.84 -4.20
N LEU A 82 -2.21 2.45 -4.67
CA LEU A 82 -1.80 2.40 -6.08
C LEU A 82 -1.32 1.01 -6.49
N ALA A 83 -0.60 0.31 -5.60
CA ALA A 83 -0.13 -1.05 -5.87
C ALA A 83 -1.30 -2.05 -6.00
N ARG A 84 -2.31 -1.96 -5.13
CA ARG A 84 -3.56 -2.72 -5.25
C ARG A 84 -4.24 -2.54 -6.61
N ARG A 85 -4.21 -1.30 -7.11
CA ARG A 85 -4.75 -0.90 -8.42
C ARG A 85 -3.76 -1.12 -9.58
N ARG A 86 -2.57 -1.67 -9.32
CA ARG A 86 -1.49 -1.88 -10.29
C ARG A 86 -1.11 -0.62 -11.08
N ASP A 87 -1.19 0.56 -10.46
CA ASP A 87 -0.79 1.81 -11.11
C ASP A 87 0.73 1.94 -11.15
N THR A 88 1.34 1.54 -12.27
CA THR A 88 2.81 1.49 -12.41
C THR A 88 3.49 2.84 -12.32
N ARG A 89 2.75 3.97 -12.40
CA ARG A 89 3.31 5.32 -12.17
C ARG A 89 3.89 5.47 -10.77
N ALA A 90 3.45 4.67 -9.81
CA ALA A 90 3.96 4.68 -8.43
C ALA A 90 5.26 3.88 -8.23
N LEU A 91 5.68 3.05 -9.20
CA LEU A 91 6.87 2.21 -9.04
C LEU A 91 8.15 3.00 -8.69
N PRO A 92 8.47 4.12 -9.37
CA PRO A 92 9.67 4.89 -9.02
C PRO A 92 9.60 5.48 -7.60
N LEU A 93 8.41 5.89 -7.16
CA LEU A 93 8.19 6.43 -5.81
C LEU A 93 8.32 5.34 -4.75
N LEU A 94 7.85 4.14 -5.04
CA LEU A 94 8.01 2.98 -4.17
C LEU A 94 9.49 2.56 -4.05
N VAL A 95 10.22 2.48 -5.16
CA VAL A 95 11.67 2.19 -5.14
C VAL A 95 12.41 3.21 -4.27
N ALA A 96 12.19 4.51 -4.51
CA ALA A 96 12.82 5.56 -3.73
C ALA A 96 12.46 5.49 -2.23
N SER A 97 11.23 5.06 -1.91
CA SER A 97 10.82 4.89 -0.51
C SER A 97 11.48 3.67 0.13
N LEU A 98 11.63 2.55 -0.60
CA LEU A 98 12.28 1.32 -0.13
C LEU A 98 13.79 1.47 0.08
N GLU A 99 14.42 2.42 -0.60
CA GLU A 99 15.84 2.78 -0.41
C GLU A 99 16.06 3.74 0.77
N GLY A 100 14.98 4.17 1.44
CA GLY A 100 15.03 4.99 2.64
C GLY A 100 15.44 4.23 3.91
N ASP A 101 15.60 4.98 5.00
CA ASP A 101 15.93 4.48 6.33
C ASP A 101 14.71 4.12 7.19
N GLN A 102 13.54 4.61 6.81
CA GLN A 102 12.26 4.32 7.47
C GLN A 102 11.36 3.50 6.56
N ILE A 103 11.13 2.23 6.92
CA ILE A 103 10.31 1.31 6.12
C ILE A 103 9.21 0.69 6.96
N GLY A 104 7.96 0.97 6.59
CA GLY A 104 6.76 0.39 7.17
C GLY A 104 6.25 -0.82 6.39
N ILE A 105 5.37 -1.59 7.02
CA ILE A 105 4.73 -2.80 6.45
C ILE A 105 4.11 -2.52 5.07
N LEU A 106 3.42 -1.38 4.92
CA LEU A 106 2.69 -1.05 3.69
C LEU A 106 3.59 -0.87 2.46
N PHE A 107 4.86 -0.49 2.61
CA PHE A 107 5.79 -0.44 1.48
C PHE A 107 6.12 -1.85 0.98
N ILE A 108 6.29 -2.81 1.89
CA ILE A 108 6.56 -4.21 1.54
C ILE A 108 5.32 -4.87 0.94
N GLU A 109 4.14 -4.59 1.49
CA GLU A 109 2.87 -5.01 0.90
C GLU A 109 2.67 -4.43 -0.50
N ALA A 110 2.94 -3.13 -0.69
CA ALA A 110 2.89 -2.50 -2.00
C ALA A 110 3.84 -3.19 -2.99
N ALA A 111 5.05 -3.55 -2.56
CA ALA A 111 5.99 -4.28 -3.39
C ALA A 111 5.48 -5.69 -3.76
N ALA A 112 4.88 -6.40 -2.81
CA ALA A 112 4.25 -7.71 -3.02
C ALA A 112 3.04 -7.64 -3.97
N TYR A 113 2.29 -6.53 -3.96
CA TYR A 113 1.20 -6.28 -4.90
C TYR A 113 1.69 -6.00 -6.31
N PHE A 114 2.72 -5.17 -6.45
CA PHE A 114 3.31 -4.88 -7.75
C PHE A 114 3.97 -6.12 -8.36
N ALA A 115 4.67 -6.92 -7.55
CA ALA A 115 5.37 -8.13 -7.98
C ALA A 115 6.30 -7.88 -9.18
N ARG A 116 7.15 -6.84 -9.08
CA ARG A 116 8.02 -6.36 -10.16
C ARG A 116 9.49 -6.63 -9.84
N SER A 117 10.22 -7.16 -10.82
CA SER A 117 11.65 -7.44 -10.69
C SER A 117 12.49 -6.21 -10.35
N GLU A 118 12.00 -5.03 -10.74
CA GLU A 118 12.61 -3.72 -10.49
C GLU A 118 12.72 -3.40 -8.99
N LEU A 119 11.90 -4.05 -8.14
CA LEU A 119 11.89 -3.86 -6.69
C LEU A 119 12.91 -4.76 -5.96
N LEU A 120 13.47 -5.76 -6.65
CA LEU A 120 14.35 -6.76 -6.02
C LEU A 120 15.59 -6.15 -5.35
N PRO A 121 16.33 -5.21 -5.97
CA PRO A 121 17.52 -4.65 -5.33
C PRO A 121 17.20 -3.97 -4.00
N ALA A 122 16.13 -3.17 -3.97
CA ALA A 122 15.71 -2.46 -2.77
C ALA A 122 15.25 -3.45 -1.69
N LEU A 123 14.40 -4.44 -2.04
CA LEU A 123 13.91 -5.44 -1.08
C LEU A 123 15.03 -6.33 -0.52
N GLU A 124 16.00 -6.75 -1.34
CA GLU A 124 17.15 -7.53 -0.86
C GLU A 124 18.00 -6.71 0.12
N GLY A 125 18.15 -5.40 -0.10
CA GLY A 125 18.85 -4.49 0.82
C GLY A 125 18.19 -4.33 2.19
N LEU A 126 16.91 -4.71 2.33
CA LEU A 126 16.21 -4.67 3.61
C LEU A 126 16.48 -5.88 4.51
N ARG A 127 16.97 -7.00 3.95
CA ARG A 127 17.17 -8.26 4.70
C ARG A 127 18.11 -8.12 5.89
N ASP A 128 19.03 -7.16 5.82
CA ASP A 128 20.06 -6.97 6.83
C ASP A 128 19.54 -6.26 8.09
N TRP A 129 18.42 -5.55 8.01
CA TRP A 129 18.01 -4.63 9.09
C TRP A 129 16.50 -4.49 9.31
N TRP A 130 15.66 -4.81 8.32
CA TRP A 130 14.21 -4.71 8.46
C TRP A 130 13.63 -6.03 9.00
N ASP A 131 13.23 -6.02 10.28
CA ASP A 131 12.82 -7.22 11.01
C ASP A 131 11.35 -7.20 11.48
N LEU A 132 10.57 -6.18 11.07
CA LEU A 132 9.15 -6.03 11.46
C LEU A 132 8.27 -7.21 11.03
N ASP A 133 8.49 -7.73 9.82
CA ASP A 133 7.80 -8.92 9.32
C ASP A 133 8.62 -9.64 8.24
N THR A 134 9.64 -10.39 8.66
CA THR A 134 10.52 -11.11 7.72
C THR A 134 9.77 -12.06 6.79
N ALA A 135 8.62 -12.60 7.20
CA ALA A 135 7.79 -13.46 6.35
C ALA A 135 7.16 -12.67 5.20
N LEU A 136 6.66 -11.46 5.47
CA LEU A 136 6.14 -10.56 4.44
C LEU A 136 7.25 -10.11 3.47
N LEU A 137 8.46 -9.81 3.97
CA LEU A 137 9.60 -9.47 3.10
C LEU A 137 9.95 -10.61 2.14
N GLU A 138 10.04 -11.83 2.66
CA GLU A 138 10.30 -13.01 1.85
C GLU A 138 9.19 -13.30 0.83
N GLU A 139 7.93 -13.06 1.19
CA GLU A 139 6.81 -13.15 0.25
C GLU A 139 6.94 -12.10 -0.88
N ALA A 140 7.24 -10.85 -0.55
CA ALA A 140 7.42 -9.79 -1.53
C ALA A 140 8.56 -10.12 -2.51
N LEU A 141 9.70 -10.59 -1.99
CA LEU A 141 10.83 -11.05 -2.79
C LEU A 141 10.47 -12.22 -3.70
N ALA A 142 9.78 -13.24 -3.19
CA ALA A 142 9.36 -14.39 -3.98
C ALA A 142 8.45 -13.97 -5.14
N ARG A 143 7.49 -13.07 -4.90
CA ARG A 143 6.59 -12.54 -5.93
C ARG A 143 7.33 -11.72 -6.98
N CYS A 144 8.26 -10.87 -6.57
CA CYS A 144 9.09 -10.09 -7.50
C CYS A 144 10.04 -10.98 -8.33
N LYS A 145 10.36 -12.20 -7.85
CA LYS A 145 11.07 -13.25 -8.60
C LYS A 145 10.14 -14.07 -9.51
N GLY A 146 8.83 -13.80 -9.53
CA GLY A 146 7.84 -14.54 -10.32
C GLY A 146 7.43 -15.89 -9.70
N LEU A 147 7.76 -16.15 -8.44
CA LEU A 147 7.40 -17.38 -7.75
C LEU A 147 5.94 -17.33 -7.29
N SER A 148 5.23 -18.44 -7.44
CA SER A 148 3.90 -18.62 -6.87
C SER A 148 4.03 -18.90 -5.37
N VAL A 149 3.51 -18.01 -4.53
CA VAL A 149 3.53 -18.17 -3.06
C VAL A 149 2.17 -18.73 -2.61
N PRO A 150 2.07 -20.00 -2.17
CA PRO A 150 0.80 -20.55 -1.68
C PRO A 150 0.50 -20.03 -0.26
N GLY A 151 -0.69 -19.48 -0.03
CA GLY A 151 -1.23 -19.29 1.32
C GLY A 151 -0.87 -18.00 2.06
N GLY A 152 -0.68 -16.87 1.38
CA GLY A 152 -0.55 -15.56 2.03
C GLY A 152 -1.88 -15.10 2.65
N LYS A 153 -1.90 -14.87 3.97
CA LYS A 153 -3.11 -14.60 4.80
C LYS A 153 -3.88 -13.30 4.49
N THR A 154 -3.55 -12.56 3.44
CA THR A 154 -4.06 -11.18 3.24
C THR A 154 -4.72 -10.92 1.88
N TRP A 155 -4.65 -11.85 0.92
CA TRP A 155 -4.76 -11.47 -0.50
C TRP A 155 -5.90 -12.11 -1.31
N ASP A 156 -6.82 -12.84 -0.66
CA ASP A 156 -8.02 -13.43 -1.30
C ASP A 156 -9.08 -12.38 -1.73
N LEU A 157 -8.84 -11.09 -1.54
CA LEU A 157 -9.77 -10.01 -1.92
C LEU A 157 -9.43 -9.30 -3.23
N VAL A 158 -8.33 -9.67 -3.90
CA VAL A 158 -8.07 -9.20 -5.27
C VAL A 158 -8.39 -10.35 -6.23
N PRO A 159 -9.55 -10.35 -6.93
CA PRO A 159 -9.80 -11.34 -7.94
C PRO A 159 -8.68 -11.28 -8.96
N ALA A 160 -8.08 -12.44 -9.21
CA ALA A 160 -7.12 -12.62 -10.29
C ALA A 160 -7.84 -12.36 -11.61
N ASN A 161 -7.88 -11.12 -12.10
CA ASN A 161 -8.21 -10.91 -13.49
C ASN A 161 -7.02 -11.41 -14.31
N ASP A 162 -7.23 -12.63 -14.80
CA ASP A 162 -6.63 -13.35 -15.91
C ASP A 162 -5.11 -13.41 -15.98
N ARG A 163 -4.57 -14.49 -15.40
CA ARG A 163 -3.33 -15.12 -15.88
C ARG A 163 -3.53 -15.98 -17.13
N THR A 164 -4.69 -15.97 -17.78
CA THR A 164 -4.93 -16.83 -18.95
C THR A 164 -5.89 -16.22 -19.95
N SER A 165 -5.34 -15.68 -21.04
CA SER A 165 -5.93 -15.82 -22.38
C SER A 165 -4.80 -15.72 -23.41
N PRO A 166 -4.44 -16.82 -24.11
CA PRO A 166 -3.61 -16.70 -25.29
C PRO A 166 -4.42 -16.00 -26.37
N GLN A 167 -3.91 -14.89 -26.90
CA GLN A 167 -4.45 -14.29 -28.11
C GLN A 167 -4.38 -15.33 -29.23
N SER A 168 -5.54 -15.75 -29.73
CA SER A 168 -5.72 -16.45 -31.00
C SER A 168 -6.66 -15.62 -31.85
#